data_AF-A0A1I0MKN8-F1
#
_entry.id   AF-A0A1I0MKN8-F1
#
_cell.length_a   1.000
_cell.length_b   1.000
_cell.length_c   1.000
_cell.angle_alpha   90.00
_cell.angle_beta   90.00
_cell.angle_gamma   90.00
#
_symmetry.space_group_name_H-M   'P 1'
#
loop_
_entity.id
_entity.type
_entity.pdbx_description
1 polymer ?
#
loop_
_entity_poly.entity_id
_entity_poly.type
_entity_poly.pdbx_seq_one_letter_code
_entity_poly.pdbx_strand_id
1 'polypeptide(L)'
;TDKRNEAGEQLLKQSPSNEDLRYIIEYTDKRNEAWEQLLKQSPSNEDLRYIIEYTDKRNEAGEQLLKQSPSNEDLTVLITNGVMIHEASAVLRERFGAQMVDEAALIKDIATTVNNQPGCLQMEKWHCGTSHCIAGWATILSPIAREIEQKTDTKTAGCTVIPSLAYLFFSDNDTVLKKLKEIASI
;
A
#
# COMPACT_ATOMS: atom_id res chain seq x y z
N THR A 1 34.65 -11.62 7.87
CA THR A 1 33.38 -12.38 7.82
C THR A 1 32.25 -11.47 8.21
N ASP A 2 31.12 -11.51 7.51
CA ASP A 2 29.95 -10.72 7.92
C ASP A 2 29.31 -11.40 9.14
N LYS A 3 29.57 -10.82 10.32
CA LYS A 3 29.07 -11.35 11.60
C LYS A 3 27.53 -11.48 11.62
N ARG A 4 26.81 -10.71 10.81
CA ARG A 4 25.35 -10.82 10.69
C ARG A 4 24.92 -12.10 9.99
N ASN A 5 25.63 -12.50 8.94
CA ASN A 5 25.36 -13.76 8.22
C ASN A 5 25.67 -14.97 9.11
N GLU A 6 26.77 -14.92 9.88
CA GLU A 6 27.08 -15.98 10.85
C GLU A 6 26.02 -16.09 11.96
N ALA A 7 25.58 -14.94 12.50
CA ALA A 7 24.53 -14.90 13.51
C ALA A 7 23.20 -15.41 12.96
N GLY A 8 22.81 -15.00 11.75
CA GLY A 8 21.61 -15.49 11.08
C GLY A 8 21.63 -17.00 10.85
N GLU A 9 22.77 -17.55 10.41
CA GLU A 9 22.92 -18.99 10.25
C GLU A 9 22.80 -19.76 11.58
N GLN A 10 23.35 -19.21 12.67
CA GLN A 10 23.22 -19.82 13.99
C GLN A 10 21.79 -19.74 14.52
N LEU A 11 21.09 -18.64 14.27
CA LEU A 11 19.72 -18.43 14.71
C LEU A 11 18.74 -19.38 13.98
N LEU A 12 18.93 -19.60 12.68
CA LEU A 12 18.15 -20.58 11.90
C LEU A 12 18.20 -22.01 12.48
N LYS A 13 19.30 -22.37 13.14
CA LYS A 13 19.50 -23.70 13.75
C LYS A 13 18.80 -23.86 15.11
N GLN A 14 18.25 -22.78 15.69
CA GLN A 14 17.76 -22.76 17.07
C GLN A 14 16.24 -22.64 17.18
N SER A 15 15.49 -23.12 16.17
CA SER A 15 14.03 -22.98 16.11
C SER A 15 13.58 -21.51 16.30
N PRO A 16 14.02 -20.60 15.39
CA PRO A 16 13.74 -19.18 15.49
C PRO A 16 12.25 -18.88 15.46
N SER A 17 11.83 -17.81 16.15
CA SER A 17 10.49 -17.27 16.06
C SER A 17 10.22 -16.62 14.70
N ASN A 18 8.95 -16.31 14.39
CA ASN A 18 8.63 -15.53 13.19
C ASN A 18 9.33 -14.16 13.20
N GLU A 19 9.48 -13.53 14.37
CA GLU A 19 10.20 -12.26 14.49
C GLU A 19 11.68 -12.40 14.14
N ASP A 20 12.34 -13.42 14.68
CA ASP A 20 13.73 -13.74 14.32
C ASP A 20 13.89 -13.96 12.81
N LEU A 21 12.95 -14.69 12.20
CA LEU A 21 12.95 -14.97 10.77
C LEU A 21 12.76 -13.69 9.93
N ARG A 22 11.90 -12.76 10.36
CA ARG A 22 11.76 -11.43 9.70
C ARG A 22 13.09 -10.70 9.65
N TYR A 23 13.81 -10.64 10.77
CA TYR A 23 15.12 -10.00 10.83
C TYR A 23 16.18 -10.72 9.99
N ILE A 24 16.16 -12.06 9.95
CA ILE A 24 17.07 -12.81 9.09
C ILE A 24 16.79 -12.51 7.60
N ILE A 25 15.51 -12.42 7.20
CA ILE A 25 15.12 -12.09 5.82
C ILE A 25 15.60 -10.69 5.42
N GLU A 26 15.43 -9.70 6.30
CA GLU A 26 15.79 -8.31 6.00
C GLU A 26 17.31 -8.07 6.00
N TYR A 27 18.04 -8.63 6.98
CA TYR A 27 19.40 -8.18 7.27
C TYR A 27 20.52 -9.14 6.84
N THR A 28 20.19 -10.30 6.25
CA THR A 28 21.19 -11.33 5.93
C THR A 28 21.03 -11.91 4.53
N ASP A 29 22.04 -12.66 4.09
CA ASP A 29 22.01 -13.43 2.85
C ASP A 29 21.23 -14.75 2.99
N LYS A 30 20.73 -15.06 4.19
CA LYS A 30 19.94 -16.27 4.50
C LYS A 30 18.44 -16.09 4.31
N ARG A 31 18.05 -15.07 3.54
CA ARG A 31 16.66 -14.67 3.35
C ARG A 31 15.77 -15.75 2.74
N ASN A 32 16.32 -16.57 1.84
CA ASN A 32 15.55 -17.64 1.21
C ASN A 32 15.28 -18.78 2.21
N GLU A 33 16.30 -19.23 2.95
CA GLU A 33 16.11 -20.27 3.97
C GLU A 33 15.16 -19.79 5.08
N ALA A 34 15.31 -18.54 5.53
CA ALA A 34 14.45 -17.95 6.54
C ALA A 34 13.00 -17.79 6.06
N TRP A 35 12.79 -17.38 4.82
CA TRP A 35 11.46 -17.29 4.22
C TRP A 35 10.76 -18.64 4.14
N GLU A 36 11.45 -19.69 3.68
CA GLU A 36 10.88 -21.04 3.64
C GLU A 36 10.51 -21.54 5.05
N GLN A 37 11.33 -21.22 6.04
CA GLN A 37 11.05 -21.58 7.43
C GLN A 37 9.87 -20.79 7.99
N LEU A 38 9.76 -19.50 7.67
CA LEU A 38 8.67 -18.63 8.09
C LEU A 38 7.33 -19.16 7.57
N LEU A 39 7.26 -19.53 6.29
CA LEU A 39 6.06 -20.13 5.69
C LEU A 39 5.63 -21.43 6.39
N LYS A 40 6.59 -22.28 6.80
CA LYS A 40 6.30 -23.52 7.55
C LYS A 40 5.73 -23.23 8.94
N GLN A 41 6.02 -22.06 9.51
CA GLN A 41 5.52 -21.64 10.83
C GLN A 41 4.16 -20.93 10.77
N SER A 42 3.50 -20.89 9.60
CA SER A 42 2.20 -20.22 9.42
C SER A 42 2.27 -18.74 9.87
N PRO A 43 2.95 -17.89 9.07
CA PRO A 43 3.18 -16.50 9.45
C PRO A 43 1.86 -15.74 9.52
N SER A 44 1.74 -14.86 10.51
CA SER A 44 0.58 -13.97 10.64
C SER A 44 0.54 -12.93 9.52
N ASN A 45 -0.61 -12.27 9.35
CA ASN A 45 -0.71 -11.13 8.44
C ASN A 45 0.25 -9.99 8.82
N GLU A 46 0.52 -9.81 10.12
CA GLU A 46 1.53 -8.84 10.59
C GLU A 46 2.95 -9.24 10.15
N ASP A 47 3.29 -10.52 10.24
CA ASP A 47 4.57 -11.00 9.74
C ASP A 47 4.73 -10.72 8.25
N LEU A 48 3.68 -10.99 7.46
CA LEU A 48 3.68 -10.76 6.01
C LEU A 48 3.74 -9.28 5.64
N ARG A 49 3.03 -8.41 6.37
CA ARG A 49 3.12 -6.94 6.17
C ARG A 49 4.55 -6.45 6.36
N TYR A 50 5.25 -6.94 7.39
CA TYR A 50 6.66 -6.60 7.59
C TYR A 50 7.53 -7.00 6.39
N ILE A 51 7.35 -8.23 5.88
CA ILE A 51 8.10 -8.70 4.71
C ILE A 51 7.80 -7.85 3.47
N ILE A 52 6.55 -7.39 3.30
CA ILE A 52 6.14 -6.51 2.19
C ILE A 52 6.82 -5.13 2.26
N GLU A 53 6.94 -4.56 3.46
CA GLU A 53 7.48 -3.21 3.66
C GLU A 53 9.01 -3.15 3.57
N TYR A 54 9.72 -4.15 4.13
CA TYR A 54 11.15 -4.03 4.39
C TYR A 54 12.05 -4.93 3.55
N THR A 55 11.50 -5.80 2.69
CA THR A 55 12.30 -6.85 2.04
C THR A 55 12.00 -7.01 0.55
N ASP A 56 12.89 -7.70 -0.16
CA ASP A 56 12.72 -8.10 -1.56
C ASP A 56 11.75 -9.29 -1.75
N LYS A 57 11.35 -9.95 -0.66
CA LYS A 57 10.34 -11.03 -0.64
C LYS A 57 8.89 -10.53 -0.68
N ARG A 58 8.69 -9.22 -0.83
CA ARG A 58 7.39 -8.54 -0.81
C ARG A 58 6.32 -9.13 -1.73
N ASN A 59 6.67 -9.58 -2.94
CA ASN A 59 5.69 -10.19 -3.85
C ASN A 59 5.22 -11.56 -3.36
N GLU A 60 6.15 -12.42 -2.92
CA GLU A 60 5.85 -13.74 -2.35
C GLU A 60 5.01 -13.61 -1.06
N ALA A 61 5.35 -12.62 -0.22
CA ALA A 61 4.56 -12.30 0.97
C ALA A 61 3.16 -11.77 0.62
N GLY A 62 3.02 -10.95 -0.42
CA GLY A 62 1.73 -10.47 -0.88
C GLY A 62 0.81 -11.58 -1.38
N GLU A 63 1.34 -12.52 -2.17
CA GLU A 63 0.59 -13.71 -2.60
C GLU A 63 0.14 -14.57 -1.42
N GLN A 64 1.00 -14.74 -0.41
CA GLN A 64 0.64 -15.48 0.79
C GLN A 64 -0.42 -14.74 1.61
N LEU A 65 -0.32 -13.41 1.75
CA LEU A 65 -1.25 -12.59 2.52
C LEU A 65 -2.68 -12.66 1.94
N LEU A 66 -2.81 -12.63 0.62
CA LEU A 66 -4.11 -12.78 -0.05
C LEU A 66 -4.78 -14.14 0.21
N LYS A 67 -4.02 -15.18 0.55
CA LYS A 67 -4.56 -16.51 0.93
C LYS A 67 -5.03 -16.57 2.39
N GLN A 68 -4.66 -15.59 3.23
CA GLN A 68 -4.88 -15.61 4.69
C GLN A 68 -6.04 -14.72 5.16
N SER A 69 -7.10 -14.58 4.35
CA SER A 69 -8.26 -13.74 4.66
C SER A 69 -7.85 -12.32 5.13
N PRO A 70 -7.18 -11.53 4.26
CA PRO A 70 -6.58 -10.26 4.65
C PRO A 70 -7.61 -9.26 5.17
N SER A 71 -7.29 -8.43 6.15
CA SER A 71 -8.13 -7.28 6.55
C SER A 71 -8.11 -6.17 5.49
N ASN A 72 -8.94 -5.13 5.64
CA ASN A 72 -8.84 -3.98 4.75
C ASN A 72 -7.48 -3.28 4.88
N GLU A 73 -6.93 -3.22 6.09
CA GLU A 73 -5.59 -2.70 6.35
C GLU A 73 -4.54 -3.47 5.55
N ASP A 74 -4.57 -4.80 5.62
CA ASP A 74 -3.66 -5.68 4.88
C ASP A 74 -3.72 -5.42 3.36
N LEU A 75 -4.93 -5.27 2.82
CA LEU A 75 -5.15 -4.94 1.41
C LEU A 75 -4.58 -3.56 1.05
N THR A 76 -4.75 -2.56 1.91
CA THR A 76 -4.17 -1.23 1.66
C THR A 76 -2.64 -1.27 1.69
N VAL A 77 -2.01 -2.06 2.58
CA VAL A 77 -0.55 -2.22 2.64
C VAL A 77 -0.01 -2.81 1.34
N LEU A 78 -0.68 -3.81 0.77
CA LEU A 78 -0.33 -4.34 -0.56
C LEU A 78 -0.32 -3.22 -1.60
N ILE A 79 -1.43 -2.48 -1.69
CA ILE A 79 -1.66 -1.47 -2.73
C ILE A 79 -0.69 -0.30 -2.58
N THR A 80 -0.48 0.24 -1.37
CA THR A 80 0.41 1.38 -1.13
C THR A 80 1.88 1.04 -1.34
N ASN A 81 2.30 -0.20 -1.06
CA ASN A 81 3.64 -0.68 -1.38
C ASN A 81 3.80 -1.05 -2.85
N GLY A 82 2.72 -1.07 -3.64
CA GLY A 82 2.76 -1.41 -5.06
C GLY A 82 2.92 -2.91 -5.32
N VAL A 83 2.29 -3.75 -4.49
CA VAL A 83 2.30 -5.21 -4.56
C VAL A 83 0.86 -5.70 -4.73
N MET A 84 0.62 -6.67 -5.62
CA MET A 84 -0.72 -7.27 -5.83
C MET A 84 -1.84 -6.22 -5.98
N ILE A 85 -1.54 -5.10 -6.67
CA ILE A 85 -2.39 -3.90 -6.72
C ILE A 85 -3.79 -4.24 -7.27
N HIS A 86 -3.83 -5.02 -8.35
CA HIS A 86 -5.08 -5.35 -9.04
C HIS A 86 -5.94 -6.30 -8.21
N GLU A 87 -5.32 -7.34 -7.64
CA GLU A 87 -5.96 -8.35 -6.82
C GLU A 87 -6.49 -7.73 -5.53
N ALA A 88 -5.65 -6.97 -4.81
CA ALA A 88 -6.04 -6.38 -3.54
C ALA A 88 -7.15 -5.33 -3.71
N SER A 89 -7.07 -4.48 -4.74
CA SER A 89 -8.12 -3.49 -5.02
C SER A 89 -9.43 -4.15 -5.48
N ALA A 90 -9.37 -5.30 -6.17
CA ALA A 90 -10.55 -6.07 -6.52
C ALA A 90 -11.26 -6.62 -5.27
N VAL A 91 -10.50 -7.17 -4.32
CA VAL A 91 -11.06 -7.64 -3.04
C VAL A 91 -11.70 -6.49 -2.27
N LEU A 92 -11.08 -5.30 -2.23
CA LEU A 92 -11.70 -4.12 -1.61
C LEU A 92 -13.02 -3.74 -2.30
N ARG A 93 -13.05 -3.67 -3.65
CA ARG A 93 -14.27 -3.36 -4.40
C ARG A 93 -15.39 -4.34 -4.08
N GLU A 94 -15.08 -5.64 -4.06
CA GLU A 94 -16.04 -6.69 -3.71
C GLU A 94 -16.62 -6.49 -2.30
N ARG A 95 -15.77 -6.26 -1.30
CA ARG A 95 -16.20 -6.05 0.10
C ARG A 95 -17.16 -4.89 0.27
N PHE A 96 -16.94 -3.81 -0.46
CA PHE A 96 -17.78 -2.62 -0.38
C PHE A 96 -18.96 -2.63 -1.34
N GLY A 97 -19.09 -3.66 -2.20
CA GLY A 97 -20.09 -3.71 -3.26
C GLY A 97 -19.93 -2.56 -4.26
N ALA A 98 -18.70 -2.10 -4.47
CA ALA A 98 -18.39 -0.92 -5.27
C ALA A 98 -18.36 -1.25 -6.76
N GLN A 99 -18.98 -0.39 -7.57
CA GLN A 99 -18.87 -0.47 -9.03
C GLN A 99 -17.45 -0.15 -9.49
N MET A 100 -17.08 -0.67 -10.67
CA MET A 100 -15.79 -0.37 -11.27
C MET A 100 -15.72 1.12 -11.65
N VAL A 101 -14.65 1.78 -11.23
CA VAL A 101 -14.36 3.18 -11.56
C VAL A 101 -13.43 3.21 -12.76
N ASP A 102 -13.65 4.16 -13.69
CA ASP A 102 -12.64 4.53 -14.66
C ASP A 102 -11.53 5.31 -13.93
N GLU A 103 -10.55 4.55 -13.43
CA GLU A 103 -9.44 5.09 -12.64
C GLU A 103 -8.65 6.15 -13.43
N ALA A 104 -8.44 5.95 -14.73
CA ALA A 104 -7.68 6.89 -15.55
C ALA A 104 -8.41 8.23 -15.69
N ALA A 105 -9.72 8.20 -15.91
CA ALA A 105 -10.54 9.41 -15.94
C ALA A 105 -10.52 10.13 -14.58
N LEU A 106 -10.72 9.40 -13.49
CA LEU A 106 -10.70 9.99 -12.14
C LEU A 106 -9.34 10.61 -11.81
N ILE A 107 -8.23 9.96 -12.16
CA ILE A 107 -6.89 10.50 -11.99
C ILE A 107 -6.69 11.79 -12.80
N LYS A 108 -7.20 11.85 -14.03
CA LYS A 108 -7.12 13.05 -14.87
C LYS A 108 -7.93 14.21 -14.28
N ASP A 109 -9.09 13.93 -13.70
CA ASP A 109 -9.92 14.92 -13.02
C ASP A 109 -9.25 15.45 -11.74
N ILE A 110 -8.65 14.56 -10.94
CA ILE A 110 -7.84 14.95 -9.78
C ILE A 110 -6.67 15.84 -10.22
N ALA A 111 -5.91 15.41 -11.22
CA ALA A 111 -4.75 16.15 -11.71
C ALA A 111 -5.14 17.55 -12.22
N THR A 112 -6.22 17.64 -12.99
CA THR A 112 -6.74 18.92 -13.50
C THR A 112 -7.20 19.83 -12.37
N THR A 113 -7.94 19.29 -11.40
CA THR A 113 -8.47 20.06 -10.26
C THR A 113 -7.35 20.61 -9.39
N VAL A 114 -6.39 19.75 -9.01
CA VAL A 114 -5.26 20.13 -8.15
C VAL A 114 -4.36 21.16 -8.84
N ASN A 115 -4.05 20.99 -10.13
CA ASN A 115 -3.21 21.94 -10.87
C ASN A 115 -3.85 23.32 -11.02
N ASN A 116 -5.18 23.40 -11.09
CA ASN A 116 -5.93 24.65 -11.17
C ASN A 116 -6.19 25.32 -9.81
N GLN A 117 -5.84 24.66 -8.71
CA GLN A 117 -6.05 25.17 -7.34
C GLN A 117 -4.73 25.23 -6.56
N PRO A 118 -3.94 26.31 -6.70
CA PRO A 118 -2.67 26.44 -6.00
C PRO A 118 -2.81 26.30 -4.49
N GLY A 119 -1.98 25.44 -3.88
CA GLY A 119 -1.94 25.24 -2.44
C GLY A 119 -3.03 24.31 -1.88
N CYS A 120 -3.87 23.71 -2.72
CA CYS A 120 -4.95 22.85 -2.24
C CYS A 120 -4.50 21.53 -1.59
N LEU A 121 -3.23 21.13 -1.77
CA LEU A 121 -2.60 20.02 -1.05
C LEU A 121 -1.98 20.44 0.30
N GLN A 122 -1.88 21.74 0.59
CA GLN A 122 -1.25 22.23 1.83
C GLN A 122 -2.26 22.18 2.97
N MET A 123 -1.98 21.36 4.01
CA MET A 123 -2.86 21.23 5.17
C MET A 123 -3.16 22.58 5.84
N GLU A 124 -2.19 23.48 5.90
CA GLU A 124 -2.34 24.83 6.49
C GLU A 124 -3.30 25.74 5.70
N LYS A 125 -3.63 25.39 4.45
CA LYS A 125 -4.55 26.11 3.57
C LYS A 125 -5.88 25.38 3.36
N TRP A 126 -6.15 24.37 4.19
CA TRP A 126 -7.34 23.55 4.07
C TRP A 126 -8.62 24.38 4.22
N HIS A 127 -9.59 24.13 3.33
CA HIS A 127 -10.92 24.70 3.38
C HIS A 127 -11.98 23.65 3.04
N CYS A 128 -13.25 23.94 3.33
CA CYS A 128 -14.36 23.05 3.00
C CYS A 128 -14.35 22.71 1.49
N GLY A 129 -14.46 21.42 1.16
CA GLY A 129 -14.43 20.93 -0.22
C GLY A 129 -13.02 20.69 -0.82
N THR A 130 -11.95 20.76 -0.03
CA THR A 130 -10.58 20.37 -0.45
C THR A 130 -10.01 19.24 0.39
N SER A 131 -8.99 18.57 -0.17
CA SER A 131 -8.21 17.53 0.49
C SER A 131 -6.72 17.84 0.39
N HIS A 132 -5.97 17.52 1.45
CA HIS A 132 -4.52 17.66 1.48
C HIS A 132 -3.77 16.43 0.91
N CYS A 133 -4.49 15.37 0.49
CA CYS A 133 -3.90 14.17 -0.12
C CYS A 133 -4.72 13.68 -1.33
N ILE A 134 -4.08 12.90 -2.21
CA ILE A 134 -4.70 12.37 -3.44
C ILE A 134 -5.90 11.46 -3.10
N ALA A 135 -5.78 10.63 -2.06
CA ALA A 135 -6.86 9.76 -1.61
C ALA A 135 -8.13 10.56 -1.25
N GLY A 136 -7.99 11.67 -0.54
CA GLY A 136 -9.13 12.53 -0.23
C GLY A 136 -9.65 13.33 -1.43
N TRP A 137 -8.81 13.64 -2.42
CA TRP A 137 -9.30 14.17 -3.70
C TRP A 137 -10.17 13.16 -4.44
N ALA A 138 -9.81 11.88 -4.38
CA ALA A 138 -10.67 10.82 -4.91
C ALA A 138 -12.02 10.77 -4.18
N THR A 139 -12.06 10.95 -2.86
CA THR A 139 -13.34 10.98 -2.11
C THR A 139 -14.16 12.26 -2.36
N ILE A 140 -13.53 13.36 -2.76
CA ILE A 140 -14.22 14.57 -3.21
C ILE A 140 -14.84 14.39 -4.59
N LEU A 141 -14.12 13.79 -5.54
CA LEU A 141 -14.52 13.74 -6.95
C LEU A 141 -15.28 12.47 -7.34
N SER A 142 -15.15 11.38 -6.57
CA SER A 142 -15.84 10.11 -6.82
C SER A 142 -16.91 9.84 -5.76
N PRO A 143 -18.20 9.80 -6.14
CA PRO A 143 -19.27 9.37 -5.23
C PRO A 143 -19.04 7.97 -4.66
N ILE A 144 -18.48 7.05 -5.47
CA ILE A 144 -18.14 5.68 -5.03
C ILE A 144 -17.11 5.73 -3.91
N ALA A 145 -16.04 6.52 -4.08
CA ALA A 145 -15.02 6.67 -3.04
C ALA A 145 -15.58 7.33 -1.77
N ARG A 146 -16.47 8.31 -1.91
CA ARG A 146 -17.15 8.95 -0.79
C ARG A 146 -18.01 7.96 0.01
N GLU A 147 -18.76 7.10 -0.66
CA GLU A 147 -19.58 6.07 -0.01
C GLU A 147 -18.74 5.03 0.73
N ILE A 148 -17.58 4.65 0.18
CA ILE A 148 -16.63 3.76 0.85
C ILE A 148 -16.03 4.44 2.08
N GLU A 149 -15.58 5.69 1.96
CA GLU A 149 -15.00 6.47 3.05
C GLU A 149 -15.94 6.54 4.27
N GLN A 150 -17.24 6.72 4.05
CA GLN A 150 -18.25 6.74 5.13
C GLN A 150 -18.33 5.42 5.92
N LYS A 151 -17.88 4.30 5.36
CA LYS A 151 -17.90 2.97 5.98
C LYS A 151 -16.54 2.59 6.58
N THR A 152 -15.49 3.35 6.29
CA THR A 152 -14.11 3.03 6.70
C THR A 152 -13.29 4.32 6.84
N ASP A 153 -12.25 4.50 6.03
CA ASP A 153 -11.32 5.60 6.05
C ASP A 153 -10.94 6.01 4.60
N THR A 154 -10.35 7.21 4.46
CA THR A 154 -9.98 7.79 3.17
C THR A 154 -8.91 6.98 2.43
N LYS A 155 -7.96 6.36 3.14
CA LYS A 155 -6.90 5.55 2.52
C LYS A 155 -7.50 4.32 1.85
N THR A 156 -8.37 3.61 2.56
CA THR A 156 -9.07 2.43 2.04
C THR A 156 -9.97 2.80 0.85
N ALA A 157 -10.69 3.91 0.93
CA ALA A 157 -11.48 4.43 -0.19
C ALA A 157 -10.60 4.74 -1.41
N GLY A 158 -9.50 5.47 -1.23
CA GLY A 158 -8.54 5.78 -2.30
C GLY A 158 -7.94 4.53 -2.92
N CYS A 159 -7.49 3.55 -2.12
CA CYS A 159 -6.95 2.29 -2.60
C CYS A 159 -7.96 1.47 -3.42
N THR A 160 -9.26 1.70 -3.21
CA THR A 160 -10.32 1.00 -3.94
C THR A 160 -10.53 1.57 -5.35
N VAL A 161 -10.38 2.90 -5.51
CA VAL A 161 -10.76 3.61 -6.76
C VAL A 161 -9.61 4.19 -7.57
N ILE A 162 -8.46 4.48 -6.94
CA ILE A 162 -7.23 4.96 -7.59
C ILE A 162 -5.99 4.19 -7.11
N PRO A 163 -6.02 2.84 -7.09
CA PRO A 163 -4.93 2.03 -6.56
C PRO A 163 -3.56 2.29 -7.23
N SER A 164 -3.52 2.70 -8.50
CA SER A 164 -2.28 3.01 -9.22
C SER A 164 -1.53 4.24 -8.68
N LEU A 165 -2.20 5.14 -7.95
CA LEU A 165 -1.58 6.30 -7.28
C LEU A 165 -1.40 6.12 -5.77
N ALA A 166 -1.68 4.94 -5.22
CA ALA A 166 -1.64 4.72 -3.77
C ALA A 166 -0.26 4.95 -3.14
N TYR A 167 0.83 4.69 -3.89
CA TYR A 167 2.19 4.96 -3.45
C TYR A 167 2.47 6.46 -3.16
N LEU A 168 1.60 7.35 -3.64
CA LEU A 168 1.70 8.79 -3.42
C LEU A 168 0.84 9.29 -2.24
N PHE A 169 0.03 8.44 -1.60
CA PHE A 169 -0.93 8.90 -0.58
C PHE A 169 -0.27 9.57 0.63
N PHE A 170 0.98 9.19 0.92
CA PHE A 170 1.79 9.73 2.01
C PHE A 170 3.02 10.49 1.52
N SER A 171 3.11 10.77 0.21
CA SER A 171 4.18 11.58 -0.35
C SER A 171 3.99 13.07 -0.04
N ASP A 172 5.08 13.82 -0.08
CA ASP A 172 5.04 15.28 0.07
C ASP A 172 4.35 15.96 -1.13
N ASN A 173 3.95 17.22 -0.91
CA ASN A 173 3.19 18.00 -1.89
C ASN A 173 3.96 18.21 -3.20
N ASP A 174 5.28 18.40 -3.17
CA ASP A 174 6.05 18.67 -4.37
C ASP A 174 6.15 17.41 -5.24
N THR A 175 6.36 16.25 -4.61
CA THR A 175 6.33 14.94 -5.26
C THR A 175 4.97 14.68 -5.93
N VAL A 176 3.87 14.89 -5.19
CA VAL A 176 2.51 14.72 -5.71
C VAL A 176 2.24 15.67 -6.89
N LEU A 177 2.53 16.97 -6.73
CA LEU A 177 2.29 17.97 -7.77
C LEU A 177 3.07 17.70 -9.04
N LYS A 178 4.34 17.32 -8.91
CA LYS A 178 5.16 16.93 -10.06
C LYS A 178 4.47 15.80 -10.84
N LYS A 179 4.02 14.76 -10.13
CA LYS A 179 3.38 13.62 -10.79
C LYS A 179 2.06 13.99 -11.47
N LEU A 180 1.22 14.79 -10.82
CA LEU A 180 -0.05 15.22 -11.39
C LEU A 180 0.14 16.12 -12.62
N LYS A 181 1.20 16.94 -12.68
CA LYS A 181 1.55 17.73 -13.88
C LYS A 181 1.99 16.85 -15.06
N GLU A 182 2.77 15.81 -14.79
CA GLU A 182 3.16 14.83 -15.83
C GLU A 182 1.91 14.17 -16.43
N ILE A 183 0.95 13.78 -15.60
CA ILE A 183 -0.30 13.13 -16.03
C ILE A 183 -1.20 14.10 -16.82
N ALA A 184 -1.36 15.34 -16.36
CA ALA A 184 -2.21 16.34 -17.03
C ALA A 184 -1.64 16.81 -18.38
N SER A 185 -0.36 16.57 -18.65
CA SER A 185 0.29 16.90 -19.91
C SER A 185 0.08 15.85 -21.02
N ILE A 186 -0.70 14.79 -20.73
CA ILE A 186 -1.04 13.66 -21.62
C ILE A 186 -2.53 13.77 -22.02
#